data_AF-A0A7S1QJ91-F1
#
_entry.id   AF-A0A7S1QJ91-F1
#
_cell.length_a   1.000
_cell.length_b   1.000
_cell.length_c   1.000
_cell.angle_alpha   90.00
_cell.angle_beta   90.00
_cell.angle_gamma   90.00
#
_symmetry.space_group_name_H-M   'P 1'
#
loop_
_entity.id
_entity.type
_entity.pdbx_description
1 polymer ?
#
loop_
_entity_poly.entity_id
_entity_poly.type
_entity_poly.pdbx_seq_one_letter_code
_entity_poly.pdbx_strand_id
1 'polypeptide(L)'
;GDFLTNPNNPIRRQLAAMHRSGFVRGGGASQRQQPRRQSAAGPPSRVTLPPARVLPAHDTPEQVDCVICLEPVCAGQSYRRPPCLHMFHDACLSEWCRRSPKCPVCVLDLKTPRRLRYRLAQVTGFAACELRYLAGYFGAGATEGPVERVDLEMAILGSPHVQVVARREELQALGVSRLKALLRSLGVREGAGFVEKGDIVTAIVGSPRFEEERAAPAA
;
A
#
# COMPACT_ATOMS: atom_id res chain seq x y z
N GLY A 1 -4.42 23.34 10.34
CA GLY A 1 -5.41 23.74 9.33
C GLY A 1 -6.06 22.48 8.83
N ASP A 2 -7.26 22.20 9.34
CA ASP A 2 -7.87 20.87 9.24
C ASP A 2 -8.09 20.45 7.80
N PHE A 3 -7.60 19.25 7.46
CA PHE A 3 -7.82 18.58 6.18
C PHE A 3 -9.33 18.42 5.84
N LEU A 4 -10.20 18.64 6.83
CA LEU A 4 -11.64 18.42 6.85
C LEU A 4 -12.49 19.60 6.32
N THR A 5 -11.95 20.80 6.17
CA THR A 5 -12.74 21.97 5.71
C THR A 5 -12.39 22.44 4.31
N ASN A 6 -11.39 21.84 3.65
CA ASN A 6 -10.93 22.31 2.33
C ASN A 6 -11.92 21.93 1.21
N PRO A 7 -12.64 22.91 0.59
CA PRO A 7 -13.57 22.66 -0.51
C PRO A 7 -12.88 22.20 -1.82
N ASN A 8 -11.54 22.22 -1.86
CA ASN A 8 -10.74 21.68 -2.95
C ASN A 8 -10.24 20.25 -2.72
N ASN A 9 -10.70 19.53 -1.69
CA ASN A 9 -10.33 18.12 -1.51
C ASN A 9 -10.88 17.26 -2.68
N PRO A 10 -10.01 16.68 -3.53
CA PRO A 10 -10.42 15.95 -4.73
C PRO A 10 -11.22 14.68 -4.41
N ILE A 11 -11.03 14.09 -3.22
CA ILE A 11 -11.76 12.91 -2.75
C ILE A 11 -13.25 13.25 -2.56
N ARG A 12 -13.58 14.41 -1.96
CA ARG A 12 -14.98 14.86 -1.78
C ARG A 12 -15.73 15.06 -3.10
N ARG A 13 -15.07 15.59 -4.14
CA ARG A 13 -15.70 15.80 -5.46
C ARG A 13 -16.04 14.47 -6.14
N GLN A 14 -15.18 13.46 -6.01
CA GLN A 14 -15.45 12.12 -6.52
C GLN A 14 -16.51 11.37 -5.70
N LEU A 15 -16.51 11.51 -4.36
CA LEU A 15 -17.53 10.93 -3.48
C LEU A 15 -18.92 11.56 -3.68
N ALA A 16 -19.03 12.88 -3.86
CA ALA A 16 -20.29 13.55 -4.18
C ALA A 16 -20.88 13.11 -5.54
N ALA A 17 -20.04 12.63 -6.47
CA ALA A 17 -20.51 11.97 -7.68
C ALA A 17 -20.96 10.52 -7.44
N MET A 18 -20.48 9.83 -6.38
CA MET A 18 -20.89 8.47 -6.01
C MET A 18 -22.27 8.44 -5.34
N HIS A 19 -22.56 9.39 -4.43
CA HIS A 19 -23.88 9.46 -3.75
C HIS A 19 -25.05 9.82 -4.70
N ARG A 20 -24.77 10.29 -5.92
CA ARG A 20 -25.79 10.57 -6.95
C ARG A 20 -26.18 9.36 -7.80
N SER A 21 -25.51 8.22 -7.66
CA SER A 21 -25.77 7.01 -8.47
C SER A 21 -26.54 5.89 -7.76
N GLY A 22 -27.10 6.16 -6.57
CA GLY A 22 -28.33 5.53 -6.10
C GLY A 22 -28.20 4.26 -5.24
N PHE A 23 -28.57 4.40 -3.97
CA PHE A 23 -29.30 3.36 -3.24
C PHE A 23 -30.67 3.95 -2.88
N VAL A 24 -31.65 3.79 -3.78
CA VAL A 24 -33.05 4.08 -3.47
C VAL A 24 -33.77 2.75 -3.29
N ARG A 25 -34.19 2.51 -2.05
CA ARG A 25 -35.07 1.41 -1.68
C ARG A 25 -36.50 1.92 -1.76
N GLY A 26 -37.31 1.38 -2.68
CA GLY A 26 -38.77 1.47 -2.61
C GLY A 26 -39.51 1.64 -3.94
N GLY A 27 -40.52 0.78 -4.15
CA GLY A 27 -41.75 1.11 -4.88
C GLY A 27 -41.73 0.90 -6.39
N GLY A 28 -42.48 -0.11 -6.86
CA GLY A 28 -42.58 -0.44 -8.27
C GLY A 28 -43.43 0.53 -9.11
N ALA A 29 -43.19 0.51 -10.42
CA ALA A 29 -44.19 0.76 -11.45
C ALA A 29 -43.67 0.24 -12.80
N SER A 30 -44.58 -0.35 -13.56
CA SER A 30 -44.40 -0.98 -14.86
C SER A 30 -44.11 0.04 -15.96
N GLN A 31 -43.05 -0.16 -16.76
CA GLN A 31 -43.07 0.31 -18.15
C GLN A 31 -42.10 -0.47 -19.05
N ARG A 32 -42.70 -1.09 -20.08
CA ARG A 32 -42.05 -1.72 -21.23
C ARG A 32 -41.25 -0.69 -22.03
N GLN A 33 -40.02 -1.01 -22.41
CA GLN A 33 -39.40 -0.52 -23.65
C GLN A 33 -38.19 -1.40 -24.09
N GLN A 34 -38.01 -1.45 -25.40
CA GLN A 34 -37.33 -2.42 -26.31
C GLN A 34 -35.83 -2.74 -26.08
N PRO A 35 -35.30 -3.83 -26.71
CA PRO A 35 -33.94 -4.32 -26.44
C PRO A 35 -32.89 -3.52 -27.24
N ARG A 36 -32.03 -2.77 -26.54
CA ARG A 36 -30.78 -2.27 -27.11
C ARG A 36 -29.78 -3.42 -27.19
N ARG A 37 -29.27 -3.67 -28.40
CA ARG A 37 -28.11 -4.55 -28.66
C ARG A 37 -26.94 -4.07 -27.81
N GLN A 38 -26.64 -4.81 -26.74
CA GLN A 38 -25.47 -4.56 -25.91
C GLN A 38 -24.26 -5.13 -26.64
N SER A 39 -23.44 -4.25 -27.21
CA SER A 39 -22.07 -4.61 -27.58
C SER A 39 -21.36 -5.10 -26.32
N ALA A 40 -20.89 -6.35 -26.36
CA ALA A 40 -20.14 -6.97 -25.28
C ALA A 40 -18.86 -6.16 -25.01
N ALA A 41 -18.91 -5.27 -24.02
CA ALA A 41 -17.70 -4.74 -23.40
C ALA A 41 -17.00 -5.93 -22.73
N GLY A 42 -15.78 -6.24 -23.19
CA GLY A 42 -14.93 -7.23 -22.51
C GLY A 42 -14.82 -6.91 -21.02
N PRO A 43 -14.59 -7.92 -20.15
CA PRO A 43 -14.62 -7.73 -18.72
C PRO A 43 -13.64 -6.61 -18.32
N PRO A 44 -14.07 -5.60 -17.54
CA PRO A 44 -13.16 -4.57 -17.07
C PRO A 44 -12.06 -5.26 -16.28
N SER A 45 -10.80 -5.02 -16.67
CA SER A 45 -9.59 -5.42 -15.94
C SER A 45 -9.83 -5.24 -14.43
N ARG A 46 -10.09 -6.33 -13.71
CA ARG A 46 -10.49 -6.28 -12.30
C ARG A 46 -9.25 -6.01 -11.46
N VAL A 47 -9.33 -5.03 -10.56
CA VAL A 47 -8.33 -4.84 -9.51
C VAL A 47 -8.37 -6.10 -8.64
N THR A 48 -7.26 -6.84 -8.53
CA THR A 48 -7.16 -7.95 -7.57
C THR A 48 -6.90 -7.36 -6.19
N LEU A 49 -7.98 -6.99 -5.50
CA LEU A 49 -7.87 -6.45 -4.15
C LEU A 49 -7.40 -7.51 -3.16
N PRO A 50 -6.55 -7.15 -2.19
CA PRO A 50 -6.13 -8.09 -1.14
C PRO A 50 -7.35 -8.60 -0.37
N PRO A 51 -7.28 -9.80 0.21
CA PRO A 51 -8.41 -10.39 0.93
C PRO A 51 -8.92 -9.45 2.04
N ALA A 52 -10.24 -9.37 2.16
CA ALA A 52 -10.85 -8.64 3.26
C ALA A 52 -10.50 -9.32 4.60
N ARG A 53 -10.28 -8.51 5.62
CA ARG A 53 -10.02 -8.96 6.99
C ARG A 53 -11.10 -8.40 7.90
N VAL A 54 -11.36 -9.09 9.00
CA VAL A 54 -12.26 -8.61 10.05
C VAL A 54 -11.41 -7.98 11.14
N LEU A 55 -11.78 -6.79 11.61
CA LEU A 55 -11.07 -6.13 12.70
C LEU A 55 -11.35 -6.87 14.02
N PRO A 56 -10.34 -7.40 14.73
CA PRO A 56 -10.53 -8.10 16.01
C PRO A 56 -11.13 -7.17 17.07
N ALA A 57 -11.89 -7.74 18.02
CA ALA A 57 -12.50 -6.98 19.11
C ALA A 57 -11.49 -6.36 20.10
N HIS A 58 -10.27 -6.89 20.13
CA HIS A 58 -9.20 -6.48 21.06
C HIS A 58 -8.18 -5.54 20.41
N ASP A 59 -8.20 -5.45 19.09
CA ASP A 59 -7.45 -4.47 18.30
C ASP A 59 -8.40 -3.32 17.99
N THR A 60 -8.58 -2.40 18.92
CA THR A 60 -9.03 -1.05 18.56
C THR A 60 -7.78 -0.29 18.14
N PRO A 61 -7.40 -0.24 16.84
CA PRO A 61 -6.46 0.78 16.42
C PRO A 61 -7.08 2.12 16.83
N GLU A 62 -6.26 3.03 17.35
CA GLU A 62 -6.64 4.45 17.50
C GLU A 62 -7.49 4.83 16.28
N GLN A 63 -8.76 5.17 16.51
CA GLN A 63 -9.85 5.16 15.53
C GLN A 63 -9.40 5.52 14.10
N VAL A 64 -9.24 4.51 13.25
CA VAL A 64 -8.90 4.74 11.85
C VAL A 64 -10.21 4.92 11.08
N ASP A 65 -10.46 6.16 10.67
CA ASP A 65 -11.62 6.50 9.86
C ASP A 65 -11.43 6.08 8.40
N CYS A 66 -12.46 5.48 7.83
CA CYS A 66 -12.51 5.21 6.41
C CYS A 66 -12.72 6.53 5.66
N VAL A 67 -11.70 7.03 4.97
CA VAL A 67 -11.76 8.33 4.25
C VAL A 67 -12.78 8.37 3.09
N ILE A 68 -13.40 7.25 2.75
CA ILE A 68 -14.44 7.14 1.71
C ILE A 68 -15.81 7.50 2.29
N CYS A 69 -16.22 6.88 3.41
CA CYS A 69 -17.50 7.16 4.05
C CYS A 69 -17.40 8.12 5.25
N LEU A 70 -16.18 8.42 5.70
CA LEU A 70 -15.86 9.24 6.87
C LEU A 70 -16.37 8.65 8.20
N GLU A 71 -16.56 7.33 8.24
CA GLU A 71 -16.96 6.59 9.45
C GLU A 71 -15.79 5.76 9.98
N PRO A 72 -15.71 5.54 11.31
CA PRO A 72 -14.70 4.70 11.91
C PRO A 72 -14.85 3.25 11.43
N VAL A 73 -13.72 2.58 11.22
CA VAL A 73 -13.69 1.12 11.01
C VAL A 73 -13.72 0.45 12.38
N CYS A 74 -14.88 -0.11 12.75
CA CYS A 74 -15.10 -0.69 14.07
C CYS A 74 -14.73 -2.17 14.14
N ALA A 75 -14.50 -2.66 15.37
CA ALA A 75 -14.34 -4.09 15.65
C ALA A 75 -15.50 -4.90 15.05
N GLY A 76 -15.19 -6.06 14.48
CA GLY A 76 -16.15 -6.92 13.79
C GLY A 76 -16.51 -6.49 12.37
N GLN A 77 -16.11 -5.30 11.92
CA GLN A 77 -16.32 -4.87 10.53
C GLN A 77 -15.25 -5.41 9.60
N SER A 78 -15.63 -5.66 8.34
CA SER A 78 -14.70 -6.04 7.28
C SER A 78 -13.98 -4.84 6.70
N TYR A 79 -12.66 -4.94 6.60
CA TYR A 79 -11.80 -3.91 6.04
C TYR A 79 -10.83 -4.50 5.02
N ARG A 80 -10.32 -3.64 4.15
CA ARG A 80 -9.18 -3.95 3.29
C ARG A 80 -8.06 -2.95 3.53
N ARG A 81 -6.83 -3.47 3.55
CA ARG A 81 -5.61 -2.66 3.48
C ARG A 81 -4.91 -2.99 2.16
N PRO A 82 -4.84 -2.07 1.18
CA PRO A 82 -3.98 -2.25 0.02
C PRO A 82 -2.50 -2.35 0.49
N PRO A 83 -1.54 -2.66 -0.41
CA PRO A 83 -0.14 -2.74 -0.01
C PRO A 83 0.40 -1.41 0.55
N CYS A 84 -0.20 -0.26 0.21
CA CYS A 84 0.11 1.01 0.87
C CYS A 84 -0.34 1.13 2.34
N LEU A 85 -0.91 0.07 2.92
CA LEU A 85 -1.37 -0.08 4.32
C LEU A 85 -2.49 0.86 4.79
N HIS A 86 -2.97 1.79 3.96
CA HIS A 86 -4.17 2.58 4.27
C HIS A 86 -5.38 1.66 4.49
N MET A 87 -6.23 1.98 5.46
CA MET A 87 -7.38 1.16 5.81
C MET A 87 -8.69 1.77 5.30
N PHE A 88 -9.57 0.90 4.79
CA PHE A 88 -10.90 1.26 4.31
C PHE A 88 -11.86 0.11 4.63
N HIS A 89 -13.16 0.39 4.75
CA HIS A 89 -14.15 -0.69 4.73
C HIS A 89 -14.05 -1.48 3.41
N ASP A 90 -14.26 -2.80 3.49
CA ASP A 90 -14.23 -3.69 2.34
C ASP A 90 -15.15 -3.21 1.21
N ALA A 91 -16.41 -2.90 1.55
CA ALA A 91 -17.41 -2.41 0.61
C ALA A 91 -16.99 -1.08 -0.04
N CYS A 92 -16.46 -0.15 0.76
CA CYS A 92 -16.04 1.17 0.31
C CYS A 92 -14.89 1.08 -0.71
N LEU A 93 -13.82 0.34 -0.39
CA LEU A 93 -12.69 0.19 -1.31
C LEU A 93 -13.07 -0.58 -2.56
N SER A 94 -13.91 -1.62 -2.43
CA SER A 94 -14.37 -2.43 -3.56
C SER A 94 -15.17 -1.59 -4.55
N GLU A 95 -16.07 -0.74 -4.08
CA GLU A 95 -16.85 0.16 -4.95
C GLU A 95 -15.96 1.23 -5.59
N TRP A 96 -15.06 1.85 -4.82
CA TRP A 96 -14.09 2.80 -5.34
C TRP A 96 -13.27 2.21 -6.50
N CYS A 97 -12.79 0.97 -6.32
CA CYS A 97 -11.96 0.27 -7.30
C CYS A 97 -12.68 -0.09 -8.60
N ARG A 98 -14.02 -0.07 -8.64
CA ARG A 98 -14.78 -0.20 -9.89
C ARG A 98 -14.61 1.02 -10.79
N ARG A 99 -14.35 2.19 -10.21
CA ARG A 99 -14.24 3.47 -10.94
C ARG A 99 -12.79 3.92 -11.10
N SER A 100 -11.97 3.74 -10.07
CA SER A 100 -10.57 4.17 -10.06
C SER A 100 -9.69 3.07 -9.45
N PRO A 101 -8.66 2.59 -10.17
CA PRO A 101 -7.75 1.60 -9.62
C PRO A 101 -6.76 2.19 -8.59
N LYS A 102 -6.93 3.43 -8.15
CA LYS A 102 -5.95 4.13 -7.33
C LYS A 102 -6.38 4.21 -5.88
N CYS A 103 -5.43 4.07 -4.95
CA CYS A 103 -5.68 4.31 -3.53
C CYS A 103 -6.21 5.74 -3.32
N PRO A 104 -7.32 5.94 -2.58
CA PRO A 104 -7.85 7.28 -2.30
C PRO A 104 -6.90 8.22 -1.57
N VAL A 105 -5.97 7.68 -0.78
CA VAL A 105 -5.07 8.47 0.08
C VAL A 105 -3.76 8.81 -0.63
N CYS A 106 -3.08 7.80 -1.19
CA CYS A 106 -1.73 7.97 -1.77
C CYS A 106 -1.68 7.86 -3.30
N VAL A 107 -2.83 7.67 -3.96
CA VAL A 107 -2.96 7.63 -5.43
C VAL A 107 -2.20 6.45 -6.09
N LEU A 108 -1.66 5.53 -5.28
CA LEU A 108 -1.03 4.29 -5.72
C LEU A 108 -1.96 3.47 -6.61
N ASP A 109 -1.46 3.00 -7.75
CA ASP A 109 -2.18 2.06 -8.61
C ASP A 109 -2.24 0.65 -7.99
N LEU A 110 -3.45 0.19 -7.72
CA LEU A 110 -3.77 -1.10 -7.11
C LEU A 110 -3.92 -2.24 -8.15
N LYS A 111 -4.02 -1.95 -9.46
CA LYS A 111 -4.04 -2.99 -10.52
C LYS A 111 -2.65 -3.52 -10.81
N THR A 112 -1.69 -2.60 -10.89
CA THR A 112 -0.30 -2.92 -11.16
C THR A 112 0.56 -2.16 -10.16
N PRO A 113 0.78 -2.70 -8.94
CA PRO A 113 1.72 -2.12 -8.01
C PRO A 113 3.15 -2.34 -8.54
N ARG A 114 3.50 -1.63 -9.61
CA ARG A 114 4.86 -1.56 -10.13
C ARG A 114 5.56 -0.45 -9.37
N ARG A 115 6.49 -0.84 -8.48
CA ARG A 115 7.37 0.03 -7.67
C ARG A 115 6.66 0.82 -6.56
N LEU A 116 6.28 0.13 -5.49
CA LEU A 116 5.93 0.75 -4.22
C LEU A 116 7.17 1.41 -3.62
N ARG A 117 7.07 2.70 -3.34
CA ARG A 117 8.11 3.45 -2.64
C ARG A 117 7.92 3.26 -1.15
N TYR A 118 8.74 2.42 -0.53
CA TYR A 118 8.77 2.26 0.93
C TYR A 118 9.99 2.95 1.50
N ARG A 119 9.78 3.78 2.52
CA ARG A 119 10.90 4.28 3.31
C ARG A 119 11.50 3.15 4.13
N LEU A 120 12.82 3.08 4.21
CA LEU A 120 13.49 2.09 5.04
C LEU A 120 13.01 2.19 6.49
N ALA A 121 13.04 3.40 7.06
CA ALA A 121 12.54 3.68 8.41
C ALA A 121 11.09 3.19 8.63
N GLN A 122 10.23 3.36 7.62
CA GLN A 122 8.84 2.90 7.67
C GLN A 122 8.76 1.37 7.75
N VAL A 123 9.51 0.65 6.93
CA VAL A 123 9.57 -0.83 6.99
C VAL A 123 10.11 -1.29 8.34
N THR A 124 11.14 -0.62 8.87
CA THR A 124 11.69 -0.95 10.19
C THR A 124 10.71 -0.68 11.34
N GLY A 125 9.72 0.20 11.14
CA GLY A 125 8.72 0.57 12.13
C GLY A 125 7.43 -0.25 12.08
N PHE A 126 7.20 -1.03 11.02
CA PHE A 126 6.00 -1.86 10.89
C PHE A 126 5.90 -2.93 11.96
N ALA A 127 4.69 -3.27 12.39
CA ALA A 127 4.45 -4.41 13.27
C ALA A 127 4.75 -5.74 12.53
N ALA A 128 5.06 -6.81 13.28
CA ALA A 128 5.34 -8.11 12.69
C ALA A 128 4.19 -8.66 11.83
N CYS A 129 2.94 -8.36 12.21
CA CYS A 129 1.75 -8.72 11.44
C CYS A 129 1.66 -7.98 10.10
N GLU A 130 2.08 -6.72 10.04
CA GLU A 130 2.12 -5.91 8.81
C GLU A 130 3.23 -6.40 7.87
N LEU A 131 4.41 -6.68 8.42
CA LEU A 131 5.52 -7.25 7.66
C LEU A 131 5.12 -8.59 7.03
N ARG A 132 4.50 -9.49 7.80
CA ARG A 132 4.01 -10.78 7.29
C ARG A 132 2.95 -10.58 6.20
N TYR A 133 2.05 -9.63 6.39
CA TYR A 133 1.03 -9.31 5.40
C TYR A 133 1.65 -8.85 4.07
N LEU A 134 2.61 -7.91 4.13
CA LEU A 134 3.29 -7.39 2.95
C LEU A 134 4.15 -8.45 2.26
N ALA A 135 4.89 -9.26 3.01
CA ALA A 135 5.67 -10.37 2.47
C ALA A 135 4.78 -11.34 1.67
N GLY A 136 3.63 -11.74 2.23
CA GLY A 136 2.64 -12.55 1.54
C GLY A 136 2.03 -11.85 0.32
N TYR A 137 1.77 -10.54 0.41
CA TYR A 137 1.24 -9.75 -0.70
C TYR A 137 2.21 -9.71 -1.90
N PHE A 138 3.51 -9.61 -1.66
CA PHE A 138 4.52 -9.61 -2.73
C PHE A 138 4.89 -11.00 -3.22
N GLY A 139 4.36 -12.07 -2.62
CA GLY A 139 4.87 -13.43 -2.85
C GLY A 139 6.34 -13.57 -2.46
N ALA A 140 6.83 -12.70 -1.58
CA ALA A 140 8.22 -12.65 -1.15
C ALA A 140 8.39 -13.53 0.10
N GLY A 141 8.58 -14.83 -0.13
CA GLY A 141 8.98 -15.79 0.91
C GLY A 141 7.82 -16.51 1.63
N ALA A 142 8.16 -17.67 2.19
CA ALA A 142 7.23 -18.59 2.85
C ALA A 142 6.52 -17.89 4.02
N THR A 143 5.22 -17.66 3.89
CA THR A 143 4.37 -17.13 4.97
C THR A 143 4.01 -18.18 6.02
N GLU A 144 4.53 -19.40 5.88
CA GLU A 144 4.23 -20.56 6.72
C GLU A 144 5.43 -20.91 7.59
N GLY A 145 5.29 -20.75 8.91
CA GLY A 145 6.31 -21.07 9.91
C GLY A 145 6.81 -19.87 10.72
N PRO A 146 7.68 -20.12 11.73
CA PRO A 146 8.36 -19.06 12.47
C PRO A 146 9.38 -18.41 11.53
N VAL A 147 9.07 -17.20 11.09
CA VAL A 147 9.97 -16.35 10.30
C VAL A 147 10.42 -15.20 11.18
N GLU A 148 11.74 -14.98 11.23
CA GLU A 148 12.31 -13.86 11.97
C GLU A 148 11.86 -12.53 11.37
N ARG A 149 11.71 -11.52 12.22
CA ARG A 149 11.29 -10.18 11.79
C ARG A 149 12.20 -9.62 10.69
N VAL A 150 13.51 -9.80 10.86
CA VAL A 150 14.54 -9.30 9.92
C VAL A 150 14.37 -9.91 8.54
N ASP A 151 13.98 -11.19 8.45
CA ASP A 151 13.77 -11.86 7.16
C ASP A 151 12.56 -11.30 6.44
N LEU A 152 11.47 -10.99 7.16
CA LEU A 152 10.30 -10.33 6.57
C LEU A 152 10.63 -8.93 6.05
N GLU A 153 11.42 -8.15 6.81
CA GLU A 153 11.89 -6.84 6.37
C GLU A 153 12.71 -6.96 5.08
N MET A 154 13.68 -7.86 5.04
CA MET A 154 14.54 -8.08 3.87
C MET A 154 13.76 -8.62 2.68
N ALA A 155 12.75 -9.48 2.89
CA ALA A 155 11.87 -9.97 1.83
C ALA A 155 11.07 -8.84 1.17
N ILE A 156 10.55 -7.89 1.97
CA ILE A 156 9.84 -6.72 1.45
C ILE A 156 10.80 -5.80 0.70
N LEU A 157 11.93 -5.42 1.31
CA LEU A 157 12.90 -4.51 0.72
C LEU A 157 13.58 -5.10 -0.52
N GLY A 158 13.71 -6.43 -0.56
CA GLY A 158 14.25 -7.20 -1.68
C GLY A 158 13.23 -7.57 -2.75
N SER A 159 11.95 -7.21 -2.58
CA SER A 159 10.93 -7.48 -3.60
C SER A 159 11.21 -6.71 -4.89
N PRO A 160 11.02 -7.30 -6.09
CA PRO A 160 11.14 -6.57 -7.36
C PRO A 160 10.06 -5.48 -7.53
N HIS A 161 9.01 -5.52 -6.71
CA HIS A 161 7.92 -4.55 -6.70
C HIS A 161 8.15 -3.38 -5.76
N VAL A 162 9.27 -3.35 -5.03
CA VAL A 162 9.58 -2.33 -4.04
C VAL A 162 10.78 -1.49 -4.47
N GLN A 163 10.61 -0.17 -4.33
CA GLN A 163 11.68 0.82 -4.38
C GLN A 163 11.94 1.29 -2.95
N VAL A 164 13.17 1.10 -2.49
CA VAL A 164 13.59 1.47 -1.13
C VAL A 164 14.01 2.93 -1.13
N VAL A 165 13.37 3.73 -0.29
CA VAL A 165 13.69 5.14 -0.08
C VAL A 165 14.39 5.27 1.26
N ALA A 166 15.59 5.83 1.32
CA ALA A 166 16.24 6.12 2.60
C ALA A 166 17.19 7.30 2.48
N ARG A 167 17.50 7.92 3.61
CA ARG A 167 18.59 8.90 3.67
C ARG A 167 19.94 8.18 3.79
N ARG A 168 21.00 8.84 3.34
CA ARG A 168 22.36 8.28 3.44
C ARG A 168 22.76 8.08 4.90
N GLU A 169 22.40 9.01 5.76
CA GLU A 169 22.69 8.99 7.18
C GLU A 169 21.98 7.80 7.87
N GLU A 170 20.75 7.48 7.44
CA GLU A 170 20.01 6.32 7.94
C GLU A 170 20.75 5.01 7.59
N LEU A 171 21.26 4.88 6.36
CA LEU A 171 22.08 3.73 5.98
C LEU A 171 23.39 3.67 6.78
N GLN A 172 24.05 4.81 6.98
CA GLN A 172 25.27 4.90 7.78
C GLN A 172 25.05 4.57 9.26
N ALA A 173 23.83 4.74 9.80
CA ALA A 173 23.52 4.34 11.17
C ALA A 173 23.35 2.82 11.34
N LEU A 174 23.08 2.07 10.26
CA LEU A 174 22.85 0.62 10.34
C LEU A 174 24.14 -0.16 10.64
N GLY A 175 24.02 -1.31 11.30
CA GLY A 175 25.11 -2.27 11.43
C GLY A 175 25.50 -2.89 10.08
N VAL A 176 26.79 -3.26 9.94
CA VAL A 176 27.33 -3.84 8.70
C VAL A 176 26.57 -5.10 8.27
N SER A 177 26.16 -5.96 9.21
CA SER A 177 25.39 -7.17 8.91
C SER A 177 24.07 -6.87 8.22
N ARG A 178 23.36 -5.82 8.65
CA ARG A 178 22.07 -5.40 8.08
C ARG A 178 22.27 -4.72 6.72
N LEU A 179 23.33 -3.93 6.56
CA LEU A 179 23.70 -3.36 5.27
C LEU A 179 24.02 -4.44 4.24
N LYS A 180 24.79 -5.47 4.61
CA LYS A 180 25.06 -6.62 3.73
C LYS A 180 23.79 -7.40 3.39
N ALA A 181 22.89 -7.60 4.35
CA ALA A 181 21.59 -8.24 4.09
C ALA A 181 20.73 -7.44 3.10
N LEU A 182 20.68 -6.11 3.25
CA LEU A 182 19.99 -5.22 2.31
C LEU A 182 20.65 -5.24 0.93
N LEU A 183 21.98 -5.19 0.85
CA LEU A 183 22.73 -5.27 -0.40
C LEU A 183 22.39 -6.55 -1.19
N ARG A 184 22.40 -7.71 -0.51
CA ARG A 184 21.99 -9.00 -1.10
C ARG A 184 20.54 -8.99 -1.54
N SER A 185 19.64 -8.45 -0.72
CA SER A 185 18.21 -8.34 -1.03
C SER A 185 17.95 -7.44 -2.24
N LEU A 186 18.77 -6.40 -2.41
CA LEU A 186 18.78 -5.52 -3.58
C LEU A 186 19.39 -6.16 -4.83
N GLY A 187 19.95 -7.37 -4.72
CA GLY A 187 20.51 -8.14 -5.83
C GLY A 187 21.91 -7.69 -6.23
N VAL A 188 22.58 -6.89 -5.39
CA VAL A 188 23.96 -6.47 -5.61
C VAL A 188 24.89 -7.54 -5.06
N ARG A 189 25.80 -8.04 -5.89
CA ARG A 189 26.76 -9.08 -5.50
C ARG A 189 27.85 -8.49 -4.61
N GLU A 190 28.16 -9.18 -3.52
CA GLU A 190 29.31 -8.84 -2.67
C GLU A 190 30.60 -9.00 -3.51
N GLY A 191 31.32 -7.90 -3.72
CA GLY A 191 32.59 -7.87 -4.44
C GLY A 191 33.76 -7.61 -3.50
N ALA A 192 34.98 -7.96 -3.94
CA ALA A 192 36.21 -7.77 -3.17
C ALA A 192 36.51 -6.30 -2.78
N GLY A 193 35.76 -5.33 -3.31
CA GLY A 193 35.90 -3.90 -3.02
C GLY A 193 35.09 -3.38 -1.82
N PHE A 194 34.40 -4.23 -1.05
CA PHE A 194 33.68 -3.80 0.16
C PHE A 194 34.55 -3.92 1.41
N VAL A 195 35.57 -3.06 1.50
CA VAL A 195 36.53 -3.05 2.62
C VAL A 195 35.94 -2.28 3.80
N GLU A 196 35.24 -1.18 3.52
CA GLU A 196 34.66 -0.31 4.53
C GLU A 196 33.13 -0.31 4.52
N LYS A 197 32.54 0.10 5.64
CA LYS A 197 31.09 0.31 5.75
C LYS A 197 30.57 1.30 4.69
N GLY A 198 31.37 2.31 4.34
CA GLY A 198 31.02 3.33 3.35
C GLY A 198 30.87 2.77 1.94
N ASP A 199 31.66 1.76 1.57
CA ASP A 199 31.60 1.11 0.25
C ASP A 199 30.25 0.40 0.06
N ILE A 200 29.79 -0.27 1.12
CA ILE A 200 28.49 -0.98 1.12
C ILE A 200 27.34 0.03 0.98
N VAL A 201 27.39 1.15 1.71
CA VAL A 201 26.38 2.22 1.59
C VAL A 201 26.37 2.79 0.18
N THR A 202 27.54 3.04 -0.40
CA THR A 202 27.66 3.57 -1.76
C THR A 202 27.10 2.61 -2.80
N ALA A 203 27.33 1.31 -2.65
CA ALA A 203 26.75 0.30 -3.53
C ALA A 203 25.23 0.16 -3.40
N ILE A 204 24.68 0.31 -2.18
CA ILE A 204 23.22 0.35 -1.98
C ILE A 204 22.62 1.56 -2.69
N VAL A 205 23.22 2.74 -2.50
CA VAL A 205 22.75 3.99 -3.12
C VAL A 205 22.82 3.93 -4.65
N GLY A 206 23.83 3.26 -5.20
CA GLY A 206 23.96 3.05 -6.65
C GLY A 206 23.01 2.00 -7.24
N SER A 207 22.21 1.28 -6.43
CA SER A 207 21.34 0.21 -6.92
C SER A 207 20.08 0.77 -7.61
N PRO A 208 19.56 0.12 -8.67
CA PRO A 208 18.41 0.63 -9.44
C PRO A 208 17.06 0.56 -8.70
N ARG A 209 17.05 -0.01 -7.50
CA ARG A 209 15.89 -0.14 -6.62
C ARG A 209 15.98 0.75 -5.38
N PHE A 210 17.09 1.46 -5.21
CA PHE A 210 17.25 2.44 -4.14
C PHE A 210 16.99 3.85 -4.68
N GLU A 211 16.40 4.68 -3.83
CA GLU A 211 16.22 6.10 -4.06
C GLU A 211 16.67 6.86 -2.81
N GLU A 212 17.60 7.79 -2.98
CA GLU A 212 18.08 8.63 -1.89
C GLU A 212 17.04 9.73 -1.60
N GLU A 213 16.52 9.76 -0.37
CA GLU A 213 15.62 10.83 0.06
C GLU A 213 16.43 12.11 0.24
N ARG A 214 16.30 13.05 -0.70
CA ARG A 214 16.86 14.39 -0.53
C ARG A 214 16.07 15.12 0.55
N ALA A 215 16.77 15.70 1.53
CA ALA A 215 16.14 16.62 2.47
C ALA A 215 15.40 17.70 1.67
N ALA A 216 14.12 17.93 1.99
CA ALA A 216 13.40 19.06 1.42
C ALA A 216 14.20 20.33 1.74
N PRO A 217 14.40 21.24 0.78
CA PRO A 217 14.98 22.54 1.11
C PRO A 217 14.09 23.17 2.18
N ALA A 218 14.69 23.58 3.30
CA ALA A 218 13.99 24.36 4.31
C ALA A 218 13.41 25.59 3.61
N ALA A 219 12.08 25.66 3.57
CA ALA A 219 11.34 26.80 3.03
C ALA A 219 11.33 27.96 4.03
#